data_AF-A0AAW4LA25-F1
#
_entry.id   AF-A0AAW4LA25-F1
#
_cell.length_a   1.000
_cell.length_b   1.000
_cell.length_c   1.000
_cell.angle_alpha   90.00
_cell.angle_beta   90.00
_cell.angle_gamma   90.00
#
_symmetry.space_group_name_H-M   'P 1'
#
loop_
_entity.id
_entity.type
_entity.pdbx_description
1 polymer ?
#
loop_
_entity_poly.entity_id
_entity_poly.type
_entity_poly.pdbx_seq_one_letter_code
_entity_poly.pdbx_strand_id
1 'polypeptide(L)'
;MLTISSPLISIRHQSQRCCRCLVAVAVALAFSFMAMGATAAESGNAEALETITRLRSIVWGDLLYPEFKSAEDTYAKAREALARKEFQEAERLFRMTILKGAILERKALEANLAEPVADDSNDFSRIVGDDFFYTVRQRDTVRLIAAKFGVSSRNILRLNNLKKGEQLRAGQKLRIVTRRIVPKEVEQGIVINIPDRTMYLFRDGRLESMYPVAVGKPSFKDKKGWHTPTGNFRIVAKLRNPVWRVPSSIQDEMKSQGREVLDEVPPGDANPLGRYALRTSIPGILIHGTNTPASIYGFSSHGCIRVYPDHMEQLYRDVTLRTSGEIVYKPVKLAQNDDGRIFLEVHPDVYDKVKNLEVEAWKVITGNNANGRVDWAKVMKAVNARSGMPEDVTLGPRTHSQAEKITSLAGK
;
A
#
# COMPACT_ATOMS: atom_id res chain seq x y z
N MET A 1 62.06 -14.52 32.49
CA MET A 1 61.47 -13.49 33.37
C MET A 1 60.42 -12.74 32.58
N LEU A 2 59.28 -12.46 33.23
CA LEU A 2 58.18 -11.58 32.79
C LEU A 2 58.71 -10.23 32.26
N THR A 3 58.04 -9.43 31.41
CA THR A 3 56.66 -8.91 31.50
C THR A 3 56.16 -8.28 30.19
N ILE A 4 54.83 -8.23 30.10
CA ILE A 4 53.89 -7.68 29.11
C ILE A 4 53.89 -6.13 29.04
N SER A 5 53.53 -5.55 27.87
CA SER A 5 52.69 -4.33 27.76
C SER A 5 52.11 -4.17 26.34
N SER A 6 50.78 -3.97 26.26
CA SER A 6 49.90 -4.09 25.09
C SER A 6 49.74 -2.83 24.20
N PRO A 7 49.20 -2.97 22.97
CA PRO A 7 49.00 -1.93 21.96
C PRO A 7 47.55 -1.43 21.88
N LEU A 8 47.28 -0.11 21.87
CA LEU A 8 45.89 0.40 21.75
C LEU A 8 45.70 1.71 20.95
N ILE A 9 46.72 2.27 20.28
CA ILE A 9 46.58 3.61 19.67
C ILE A 9 46.52 3.60 18.12
N SER A 10 46.80 2.49 17.42
CA SER A 10 46.96 2.54 15.95
C SER A 10 45.77 2.11 15.07
N ILE A 11 44.62 1.68 15.61
CA ILE A 11 43.54 1.08 14.79
C ILE A 11 42.46 2.09 14.34
N ARG A 12 42.39 3.30 14.92
CA ARG A 12 41.36 4.30 14.55
C ARG A 12 41.59 5.01 13.20
N HIS A 13 42.79 4.99 12.64
CA HIS A 13 43.08 5.73 11.41
C HIS A 13 43.00 4.91 10.10
N GLN A 14 42.84 3.59 10.17
CA GLN A 14 42.85 2.72 8.98
C GLN A 14 41.45 2.26 8.52
N SER A 15 40.42 2.33 9.37
CA SER A 15 39.04 1.93 9.03
C SER A 15 38.27 2.96 8.20
N GLN A 16 38.61 4.26 8.29
CA GLN A 16 37.93 5.31 7.52
C GLN A 16 38.30 5.34 6.02
N ARG A 17 39.41 4.71 5.61
CA ARG A 17 39.80 4.63 4.20
C ARG A 17 39.19 3.44 3.45
N CYS A 18 38.66 2.42 4.14
CA CYS A 18 38.11 1.22 3.51
C CYS A 18 36.60 1.33 3.17
N CYS A 19 35.79 2.05 3.99
CA CYS A 19 34.35 2.25 3.73
C CYS A 19 34.03 3.07 2.46
N ARG A 20 34.96 3.91 1.98
CA ARG A 20 34.77 4.68 0.75
C ARG A 20 34.98 3.86 -0.53
N CYS A 21 35.73 2.76 -0.46
CA CYS A 21 35.96 1.91 -1.64
C CYS A 21 34.80 0.93 -1.92
N LEU A 22 34.08 0.43 -0.91
CA LEU A 22 33.00 -0.55 -1.11
C LEU A 22 31.68 0.08 -1.62
N VAL A 23 31.35 1.29 -1.17
CA VAL A 23 30.19 2.06 -1.69
C VAL A 23 30.39 2.44 -3.16
N ALA A 24 31.64 2.72 -3.57
CA ALA A 24 31.98 3.02 -4.96
C ALA A 24 31.82 1.80 -5.90
N VAL A 25 32.10 0.59 -5.40
CA VAL A 25 31.98 -0.66 -6.18
C VAL A 25 30.51 -1.07 -6.39
N ALA A 26 29.64 -0.90 -5.39
CA ALA A 26 28.21 -1.23 -5.51
C ALA A 26 27.46 -0.26 -6.43
N VAL A 27 27.80 1.03 -6.37
CA VAL A 27 27.25 2.04 -7.29
C VAL A 27 27.76 1.81 -8.71
N ALA A 28 29.04 1.44 -8.89
CA ALA A 28 29.59 1.08 -10.20
C ALA A 28 28.86 -0.12 -10.82
N LEU A 29 28.57 -1.17 -10.03
CA LEU A 29 27.84 -2.36 -10.51
C LEU A 29 26.38 -2.07 -10.88
N ALA A 30 25.68 -1.21 -10.13
CA ALA A 30 24.30 -0.80 -10.46
C ALA A 30 24.23 0.05 -11.74
N PHE A 31 25.25 0.88 -12.00
CA PHE A 31 25.40 1.59 -13.26
C PHE A 31 25.77 0.65 -14.42
N SER A 32 26.58 -0.38 -14.18
CA SER A 32 26.90 -1.40 -15.18
C SER A 32 25.66 -2.20 -15.62
N PHE A 33 24.72 -2.53 -14.73
CA PHE A 33 23.48 -3.22 -15.10
C PHE A 33 22.50 -2.34 -15.90
N MET A 34 22.43 -1.04 -15.60
CA MET A 34 21.65 -0.09 -16.40
C MET A 34 22.28 0.18 -17.77
N ALA A 35 23.62 0.28 -17.84
CA ALA A 35 24.36 0.40 -19.09
C ALA A 35 24.23 -0.86 -19.95
N MET A 36 24.32 -2.06 -19.36
CA MET A 36 24.16 -3.34 -20.07
C MET A 36 22.76 -3.53 -20.66
N GLY A 37 21.71 -3.05 -20.00
CA GLY A 37 20.34 -3.08 -20.53
C GLY A 37 20.14 -2.16 -21.75
N ALA A 38 20.81 -1.00 -21.77
CA ALA A 38 20.79 -0.09 -22.91
C ALA A 38 21.63 -0.62 -24.09
N THR A 39 22.84 -1.13 -23.82
CA THR A 39 23.73 -1.68 -24.85
C THR A 39 23.21 -3.01 -25.43
N ALA A 40 22.52 -3.84 -24.65
CA ALA A 40 21.91 -5.09 -25.13
C ALA A 40 20.70 -4.85 -26.06
N ALA A 41 19.95 -3.77 -25.83
CA ALA A 41 18.85 -3.35 -26.68
C ALA A 41 19.33 -2.71 -28.00
N GLU A 42 20.44 -1.96 -27.98
CA GLU A 42 21.06 -1.40 -29.20
C GLU A 42 21.83 -2.44 -30.03
N SER A 43 22.29 -3.54 -29.42
CA SER A 43 23.03 -4.64 -30.10
C SER A 43 22.15 -5.82 -30.55
N GLY A 44 20.85 -5.81 -30.26
CA GLY A 44 19.92 -6.86 -30.70
C GLY A 44 20.06 -8.22 -30.00
N ASN A 45 20.58 -8.26 -28.77
CA ASN A 45 20.87 -9.53 -28.08
C ASN A 45 19.65 -10.08 -27.30
N ALA A 46 18.92 -11.03 -27.92
CA ALA A 46 17.62 -11.53 -27.45
C ALA A 46 17.64 -12.27 -26.10
N GLU A 47 18.76 -12.91 -25.74
CA GLU A 47 18.91 -13.73 -24.53
C GLU A 47 18.92 -12.88 -23.23
N ALA A 48 19.40 -11.63 -23.33
CA ALA A 48 19.39 -10.66 -22.24
C ALA A 48 17.98 -10.13 -21.93
N LEU A 49 17.13 -10.01 -22.97
CA LEU A 49 15.74 -9.54 -22.83
C LEU A 49 14.83 -10.60 -22.17
N GLU A 50 15.07 -11.87 -22.47
CA GLU A 50 14.33 -12.99 -21.89
C GLU A 50 14.65 -13.18 -20.39
N THR A 51 15.91 -12.95 -20.01
CA THR A 51 16.40 -12.97 -18.62
C THR A 51 15.70 -11.90 -17.76
N ILE A 52 15.53 -10.68 -18.27
CA ILE A 52 14.80 -9.59 -17.59
C ILE A 52 13.31 -9.91 -17.43
N THR A 53 12.74 -10.66 -18.37
CA THR A 53 11.32 -11.03 -18.38
C THR A 53 11.02 -12.13 -17.35
N ARG A 54 12.00 -12.99 -17.03
CA ARG A 54 11.88 -14.09 -16.05
C ARG A 54 11.98 -13.62 -14.59
N LEU A 55 12.79 -12.60 -14.29
CA LEU A 55 12.93 -11.97 -12.95
C LEU A 55 11.64 -11.31 -12.42
N ARG A 56 10.62 -11.19 -13.27
CA ARG A 56 9.34 -10.56 -12.96
C ARG A 56 8.25 -11.53 -12.48
N SER A 57 8.43 -12.86 -12.56
CA SER A 57 7.29 -13.79 -12.52
C SER A 57 7.13 -14.70 -11.29
N ILE A 58 7.91 -14.57 -10.21
CA ILE A 58 8.05 -15.67 -9.23
C ILE A 58 7.75 -15.32 -7.78
N VAL A 59 7.14 -16.32 -7.12
CA VAL A 59 6.32 -16.31 -5.92
C VAL A 59 7.15 -16.28 -4.64
N TRP A 60 6.74 -15.41 -3.74
CA TRP A 60 7.53 -14.93 -2.62
C TRP A 60 7.21 -15.65 -1.30
N GLY A 61 6.70 -16.87 -1.48
CA GLY A 61 6.38 -17.90 -0.51
C GLY A 61 7.43 -18.03 0.59
N ASP A 62 8.61 -18.42 0.21
CA ASP A 62 9.43 -19.11 1.21
C ASP A 62 10.27 -18.13 2.06
N LEU A 63 9.83 -16.85 2.18
CA LEU A 63 10.57 -15.78 2.83
C LEU A 63 10.48 -15.85 4.38
N LEU A 64 9.35 -16.14 5.10
CA LEU A 64 9.30 -16.15 6.62
C LEU A 64 9.29 -17.56 7.13
N TYR A 65 10.44 -18.00 7.61
CA TYR A 65 10.52 -18.92 8.74
C TYR A 65 11.69 -18.48 9.65
N PRO A 66 11.79 -18.95 10.92
CA PRO A 66 12.64 -18.46 12.04
C PRO A 66 14.17 -18.40 11.83
N GLU A 67 14.63 -18.47 10.61
CA GLU A 67 16.01 -18.59 10.13
C GLU A 67 16.67 -17.22 9.91
N PHE A 68 16.08 -16.15 10.46
CA PHE A 68 16.50 -14.75 10.25
C PHE A 68 17.71 -14.29 11.08
N LYS A 69 18.72 -15.15 11.28
CA LYS A 69 19.87 -14.80 12.14
C LYS A 69 20.92 -13.93 11.44
N SER A 70 21.07 -13.98 10.12
CA SER A 70 22.05 -13.13 9.40
C SER A 70 21.69 -12.93 7.92
N ALA A 71 22.13 -11.82 7.33
CA ALA A 71 22.02 -11.60 5.88
C ALA A 71 22.85 -12.67 5.13
N GLU A 72 23.96 -13.07 5.75
CA GLU A 72 24.90 -14.08 5.31
C GLU A 72 24.25 -15.47 5.16
N ASP A 73 23.40 -15.90 6.10
CA ASP A 73 22.68 -17.19 6.00
C ASP A 73 21.69 -17.20 4.83
N THR A 74 21.11 -16.04 4.55
CA THR A 74 20.14 -15.89 3.44
C THR A 74 20.84 -15.84 2.11
N TYR A 75 22.01 -15.20 2.07
CA TYR A 75 22.90 -15.21 0.92
C TYR A 75 23.42 -16.62 0.65
N ALA A 76 23.80 -17.37 1.70
CA ALA A 76 24.23 -18.76 1.60
C ALA A 76 23.12 -19.65 1.03
N LYS A 77 21.89 -19.53 1.53
CA LYS A 77 20.72 -20.25 0.97
C LYS A 77 20.43 -19.82 -0.47
N ALA A 78 20.59 -18.54 -0.81
CA ALA A 78 20.44 -18.06 -2.18
C ALA A 78 21.47 -18.70 -3.12
N ARG A 79 22.72 -18.85 -2.64
CA ARG A 79 23.82 -19.52 -3.33
C ARG A 79 23.57 -21.02 -3.49
N GLU A 80 23.01 -21.68 -2.49
CA GLU A 80 22.64 -23.10 -2.55
C GLU A 80 21.48 -23.36 -3.50
N ALA A 81 20.45 -22.53 -3.46
CA ALA A 81 19.35 -22.57 -4.43
C ALA A 81 19.86 -22.32 -5.86
N LEU A 82 20.80 -21.38 -6.02
CA LEU A 82 21.46 -21.13 -7.29
C LEU A 82 22.27 -22.35 -7.78
N ALA A 83 23.00 -23.01 -6.88
CA ALA A 83 23.76 -24.22 -7.18
C ALA A 83 22.85 -25.39 -7.60
N ARG A 84 21.65 -25.48 -7.02
CA ARG A 84 20.60 -26.43 -7.40
C ARG A 84 19.81 -26.03 -8.65
N LYS A 85 20.16 -24.91 -9.30
CA LYS A 85 19.45 -24.31 -10.45
C LYS A 85 17.99 -23.94 -10.14
N GLU A 86 17.67 -23.72 -8.87
CA GLU A 86 16.39 -23.23 -8.38
C GLU A 86 16.39 -21.69 -8.48
N PHE A 87 16.51 -21.15 -9.70
CA PHE A 87 16.74 -19.72 -9.93
C PHE A 87 15.68 -18.81 -9.32
N GLN A 88 14.44 -19.29 -9.33
CA GLN A 88 13.27 -18.68 -8.71
C GLN A 88 13.48 -18.41 -7.22
N GLU A 89 13.99 -19.44 -6.54
CA GLU A 89 14.25 -19.45 -5.11
C GLU A 89 15.53 -18.66 -4.78
N ALA A 90 16.57 -18.79 -5.61
CA ALA A 90 17.81 -18.04 -5.49
C ALA A 90 17.55 -16.52 -5.58
N GLU A 91 16.79 -16.06 -6.56
CA GLU A 91 16.45 -14.65 -6.73
C GLU A 91 15.68 -14.10 -5.53
N ARG A 92 14.67 -14.84 -5.10
CA ARG A 92 13.86 -14.53 -3.93
C ARG A 92 14.72 -14.36 -2.68
N LEU A 93 15.68 -15.26 -2.46
CA LEU A 93 16.61 -15.25 -1.34
C LEU A 93 17.67 -14.13 -1.48
N PHE A 94 18.12 -13.79 -2.68
CA PHE A 94 19.02 -12.64 -2.89
C PHE A 94 18.32 -11.31 -2.61
N ARG A 95 17.08 -11.10 -3.05
CA ARG A 95 16.30 -9.90 -2.70
C ARG A 95 16.08 -9.80 -1.20
N MET A 96 15.79 -10.93 -0.56
CA MET A 96 15.68 -11.02 0.88
C MET A 96 16.99 -10.68 1.60
N THR A 97 18.14 -11.07 1.05
CA THR A 97 19.46 -10.74 1.59
C THR A 97 19.70 -9.23 1.62
N ILE A 98 19.40 -8.55 0.50
CA ILE A 98 19.54 -7.09 0.38
C ILE A 98 18.64 -6.39 1.40
N LEU A 99 17.38 -6.85 1.51
CA LEU A 99 16.44 -6.34 2.49
C LEU A 99 17.01 -6.52 3.91
N LYS A 100 17.41 -7.74 4.30
CA LYS A 100 18.02 -8.04 5.62
C LYS A 100 19.23 -7.17 5.94
N GLY A 101 20.12 -6.94 4.97
CA GLY A 101 21.29 -6.08 5.14
C GLY A 101 20.91 -4.64 5.49
N ALA A 102 20.02 -4.02 4.69
CA ALA A 102 19.59 -2.63 4.90
C ALA A 102 18.90 -2.42 6.27
N ILE A 103 18.21 -3.45 6.75
CA ILE A 103 17.53 -3.46 8.04
C ILE A 103 18.51 -3.51 9.20
N LEU A 104 19.46 -4.43 9.14
CA LEU A 104 20.45 -4.62 10.19
C LEU A 104 21.34 -3.38 10.32
N GLU A 105 21.71 -2.79 9.19
CA GLU A 105 22.44 -1.52 9.14
C GLU A 105 21.65 -0.38 9.80
N ARG A 106 20.36 -0.27 9.49
CA ARG A 106 19.48 0.73 10.12
C ARG A 106 19.31 0.50 11.62
N LYS A 107 19.06 -0.74 12.06
CA LYS A 107 18.97 -1.07 13.49
C LYS A 107 20.26 -0.77 14.24
N ALA A 108 21.41 -1.05 13.62
CA ALA A 108 22.71 -0.68 14.19
C ALA A 108 22.88 0.83 14.29
N LEU A 109 22.41 1.59 13.29
CA LEU A 109 22.41 3.06 13.31
C LEU A 109 21.48 3.62 14.39
N GLU A 110 20.27 3.07 14.52
CA GLU A 110 19.26 3.46 15.51
C GLU A 110 19.72 3.11 16.93
N ALA A 111 20.35 1.95 17.14
CA ALA A 111 20.97 1.60 18.42
C ALA A 111 22.12 2.55 18.81
N ASN A 112 22.80 3.14 17.82
CA ASN A 112 23.85 4.15 18.04
C ASN A 112 23.29 5.58 18.22
N LEU A 113 22.00 5.81 17.97
CA LEU A 113 21.32 7.11 18.05
C LEU A 113 20.26 7.17 19.15
N ALA A 114 20.01 6.08 19.87
CA ALA A 114 18.92 6.01 20.85
C ALA A 114 19.30 6.65 22.20
N GLU A 115 18.93 7.91 22.38
CA GLU A 115 18.06 8.21 23.53
C GLU A 115 16.61 7.91 23.11
N PRO A 116 15.83 7.19 23.94
CA PRO A 116 14.58 6.61 23.49
C PRO A 116 13.43 7.63 23.54
N VAL A 117 12.79 7.87 22.39
CA VAL A 117 11.36 8.19 22.39
C VAL A 117 10.63 6.87 22.22
N ALA A 118 10.18 6.31 23.35
CA ALA A 118 9.31 5.16 23.36
C ALA A 118 7.95 5.58 22.79
N ASP A 119 7.60 5.11 21.59
CA ASP A 119 6.21 4.94 21.19
C ASP A 119 5.82 3.53 21.60
N ASP A 120 5.28 3.41 22.81
CA ASP A 120 4.94 2.16 23.49
C ASP A 120 3.58 1.60 23.04
N SER A 121 3.05 2.08 21.91
CA SER A 121 1.80 1.58 21.36
C SER A 121 2.09 0.37 20.46
N ASN A 122 1.79 -0.82 20.97
CA ASN A 122 1.62 -2.01 20.13
C ASN A 122 0.30 -1.84 19.33
N ASP A 123 0.27 -0.85 18.44
CA ASP A 123 -0.93 -0.29 17.80
C ASP A 123 -1.28 -1.09 16.53
N PHE A 124 -1.58 -2.37 16.72
CA PHE A 124 -2.21 -3.14 15.65
C PHE A 124 -3.52 -2.47 15.27
N SER A 125 -3.59 -1.97 14.05
CA SER A 125 -4.83 -1.39 13.55
C SER A 125 -5.93 -2.45 13.50
N ARG A 126 -7.18 -2.06 13.73
CA ARG A 126 -8.30 -3.01 13.65
C ARG A 126 -8.72 -3.34 12.22
N ILE A 127 -9.31 -4.53 12.04
CA ILE A 127 -10.09 -4.87 10.84
C ILE A 127 -11.54 -4.42 11.05
N VAL A 128 -12.10 -3.74 10.05
CA VAL A 128 -13.49 -3.24 10.02
C VAL A 128 -14.16 -3.64 8.71
N GLY A 129 -15.49 -3.49 8.66
CA GLY A 129 -16.31 -3.83 7.51
C GLY A 129 -16.90 -5.24 7.59
N ASP A 130 -17.75 -5.57 6.62
CA ASP A 130 -18.72 -6.65 6.70
C ASP A 130 -18.58 -7.66 5.56
N ASP A 131 -19.28 -8.78 5.70
CA ASP A 131 -19.52 -9.78 4.66
C ASP A 131 -21.03 -10.04 4.60
N PHE A 132 -21.67 -9.65 3.51
CA PHE A 132 -23.11 -9.68 3.38
C PHE A 132 -23.56 -9.96 1.95
N PHE A 133 -24.84 -10.28 1.77
CA PHE A 133 -25.45 -10.42 0.45
C PHE A 133 -26.23 -9.17 0.06
N TYR A 134 -25.86 -8.57 -1.06
CA TYR A 134 -26.60 -7.48 -1.69
C TYR A 134 -27.58 -8.03 -2.73
N THR A 135 -28.83 -7.55 -2.71
CA THR A 135 -29.83 -7.90 -3.73
C THR A 135 -29.77 -6.87 -4.85
N VAL A 136 -29.40 -7.32 -6.05
CA VAL A 136 -29.27 -6.50 -7.27
C VAL A 136 -30.58 -5.80 -7.58
N ARG A 137 -30.50 -4.49 -7.81
CA ARG A 137 -31.63 -3.64 -8.22
C ARG A 137 -31.61 -3.41 -9.72
N GLN A 138 -32.72 -2.89 -10.25
CA GLN A 138 -32.79 -2.51 -11.66
C GLN A 138 -31.70 -1.49 -12.00
N ARG A 139 -31.03 -1.68 -13.15
CA ARG A 139 -29.90 -0.85 -13.65
C ARG A 139 -28.63 -0.91 -12.81
N ASP A 140 -28.55 -1.79 -11.81
CA ASP A 140 -27.28 -2.05 -11.16
C ASP A 140 -26.28 -2.64 -12.15
N THR A 141 -25.04 -2.19 -12.02
CA THR A 141 -23.88 -2.81 -12.66
C THR A 141 -22.90 -3.19 -11.58
N VAL A 142 -22.04 -4.19 -11.85
CA VAL A 142 -20.95 -4.56 -10.94
C VAL A 142 -20.10 -3.34 -10.57
N ARG A 143 -19.91 -2.39 -11.51
CA ARG A 143 -19.17 -1.15 -11.28
C ARG A 143 -19.88 -0.21 -10.30
N LEU A 144 -21.19 -0.01 -10.44
CA LEU A 144 -21.96 0.83 -9.53
C LEU A 144 -22.03 0.24 -8.12
N ILE A 145 -22.23 -1.07 -8.01
CA ILE A 145 -22.22 -1.80 -6.73
C ILE A 145 -20.83 -1.70 -6.09
N ALA A 146 -19.76 -1.95 -6.85
CA ALA A 146 -18.37 -1.80 -6.40
C ALA A 146 -18.08 -0.40 -5.87
N ALA A 147 -18.48 0.63 -6.61
CA ALA A 147 -18.31 2.03 -6.25
C ALA A 147 -19.09 2.41 -4.98
N LYS A 148 -20.32 1.89 -4.84
CA LYS A 148 -21.17 2.12 -3.67
C LYS A 148 -20.56 1.52 -2.40
N PHE A 149 -20.10 0.28 -2.45
CA PHE A 149 -19.59 -0.42 -1.26
C PHE A 149 -18.08 -0.29 -1.05
N GLY A 150 -17.37 0.36 -1.96
CA GLY A 150 -15.92 0.54 -1.86
C GLY A 150 -15.17 -0.78 -1.91
N VAL A 151 -15.48 -1.58 -2.93
CA VAL A 151 -14.82 -2.85 -3.21
C VAL A 151 -14.44 -2.90 -4.67
N SER A 152 -13.44 -3.69 -5.04
CA SER A 152 -13.07 -3.79 -6.46
C SER A 152 -14.11 -4.60 -7.23
N SER A 153 -14.41 -4.20 -8.46
CA SER A 153 -15.26 -5.01 -9.36
C SER A 153 -14.69 -6.41 -9.55
N ARG A 154 -13.36 -6.56 -9.57
CA ARG A 154 -12.68 -7.86 -9.64
C ARG A 154 -13.05 -8.75 -8.44
N ASN A 155 -13.12 -8.20 -7.23
CA ASN A 155 -13.49 -8.96 -6.04
C ASN A 155 -14.95 -9.41 -6.09
N ILE A 156 -15.88 -8.53 -6.51
CA ILE A 156 -17.28 -8.91 -6.70
C ILE A 156 -17.39 -10.03 -7.73
N LEU A 157 -16.76 -9.90 -8.89
CA LEU A 157 -16.80 -10.92 -9.94
C LEU A 157 -16.28 -12.27 -9.42
N ARG A 158 -15.11 -12.27 -8.76
CA ARG A 158 -14.49 -13.48 -8.21
C ARG A 158 -15.34 -14.14 -7.13
N LEU A 159 -15.86 -13.38 -6.16
CA LEU A 159 -16.62 -13.92 -5.03
C LEU A 159 -17.99 -14.47 -5.44
N ASN A 160 -18.48 -14.08 -6.62
CA ASN A 160 -19.81 -14.44 -7.13
C ASN A 160 -19.76 -15.29 -8.40
N ASN A 161 -18.58 -15.77 -8.80
CA ASN A 161 -18.36 -16.58 -10.01
C ASN A 161 -18.90 -15.92 -11.30
N LEU A 162 -18.83 -14.59 -11.39
CA LEU A 162 -19.30 -13.82 -12.53
C LEU A 162 -18.16 -13.53 -13.52
N LYS A 163 -18.48 -13.52 -14.81
CA LYS A 163 -17.55 -13.11 -15.86
C LYS A 163 -17.54 -11.59 -16.03
N LYS A 164 -16.41 -11.06 -16.52
CA LYS A 164 -16.33 -9.63 -16.88
C LYS A 164 -17.34 -9.32 -17.99
N GLY A 165 -18.18 -8.31 -17.78
CA GLY A 165 -19.21 -7.90 -18.74
C GLY A 165 -20.53 -8.69 -18.62
N GLU A 166 -20.60 -9.67 -17.72
CA GLU A 166 -21.84 -10.38 -17.43
C GLU A 166 -22.89 -9.41 -16.86
N GLN A 167 -24.11 -9.47 -17.41
CA GLN A 167 -25.22 -8.62 -16.98
C GLN A 167 -25.82 -9.16 -15.67
N LEU A 168 -26.04 -8.26 -14.72
CA LEU A 168 -26.70 -8.60 -13.47
C LEU A 168 -28.21 -8.65 -13.65
N ARG A 169 -28.87 -9.61 -13.00
CA ARG A 169 -30.33 -9.73 -12.99
C ARG A 169 -30.89 -9.10 -11.73
N ALA A 170 -31.93 -8.28 -11.84
CA ALA A 170 -32.62 -7.76 -10.67
C ALA A 170 -33.11 -8.92 -9.78
N GLY A 171 -32.92 -8.80 -8.46
CA GLY A 171 -33.20 -9.87 -7.49
C GLY A 171 -32.04 -10.85 -7.27
N GLN A 172 -31.01 -10.87 -8.13
CA GLN A 172 -29.81 -11.68 -7.93
C GLN A 172 -29.11 -11.27 -6.62
N LYS A 173 -28.66 -12.26 -5.83
CA LYS A 173 -27.87 -12.00 -4.62
C LYS A 173 -26.38 -12.05 -4.95
N LEU A 174 -25.65 -11.01 -4.55
CA LEU A 174 -24.20 -10.93 -4.67
C LEU A 174 -23.58 -10.85 -3.27
N ARG A 175 -22.64 -11.73 -2.97
CA ARG A 175 -21.78 -11.63 -1.80
C ARG A 175 -20.82 -10.44 -1.97
N ILE A 176 -20.83 -9.55 -1.00
CA ILE A 176 -20.00 -8.33 -0.94
C ILE A 176 -19.18 -8.38 0.35
N VAL A 177 -17.87 -8.21 0.23
CA VAL A 177 -16.94 -8.17 1.37
C VAL A 177 -16.26 -6.81 1.41
N THR A 178 -16.53 -6.01 2.44
CA THR A 178 -16.00 -4.64 2.60
C THR A 178 -14.84 -4.55 3.57
N ARG A 179 -14.40 -5.69 4.12
CA ARG A 179 -13.34 -5.82 5.12
C ARG A 179 -12.06 -5.07 4.72
N ARG A 180 -11.53 -4.28 5.66
CA ARG A 180 -10.26 -3.55 5.53
C ARG A 180 -9.62 -3.26 6.88
N ILE A 181 -8.33 -3.00 6.89
CA ILE A 181 -7.53 -2.55 8.03
C ILE A 181 -7.62 -1.02 8.11
N VAL A 182 -7.93 -0.49 9.28
CA VAL A 182 -7.94 0.96 9.52
C VAL A 182 -6.50 1.50 9.39
N PRO A 183 -6.25 2.61 8.68
CA PRO A 183 -4.88 3.10 8.45
C PRO A 183 -4.25 3.76 9.68
N LYS A 184 -5.07 4.37 10.53
CA LYS A 184 -4.67 5.12 11.72
C LYS A 184 -5.92 5.35 12.56
N GLU A 185 -5.83 5.11 13.86
CA GLU A 185 -6.89 5.43 14.80
C GLU A 185 -6.69 6.84 15.35
N VAL A 186 -7.79 7.56 15.53
CA VAL A 186 -7.80 8.91 16.11
C VAL A 186 -9.01 9.05 17.03
N GLU A 187 -8.89 9.92 18.03
CA GLU A 187 -9.99 10.16 18.99
C GLU A 187 -11.22 10.78 18.31
N GLN A 188 -10.99 11.79 17.46
CA GLN A 188 -12.04 12.55 16.81
C GLN A 188 -11.58 12.99 15.41
N GLY A 189 -12.46 12.89 14.42
CA GLY A 189 -12.26 13.51 13.11
C GLY A 189 -12.15 12.51 11.97
N ILE A 190 -11.48 12.93 10.89
CA ILE A 190 -11.48 12.21 9.62
C ILE A 190 -10.09 11.70 9.28
N VAL A 191 -9.95 10.43 8.89
CA VAL A 191 -8.74 9.91 8.25
C VAL A 191 -9.10 9.49 6.83
N ILE A 192 -8.35 9.94 5.83
CA ILE A 192 -8.52 9.52 4.42
C ILE A 192 -7.25 8.82 3.99
N ASN A 193 -7.34 7.56 3.58
CA ASN A 193 -6.19 6.84 3.05
C ASN A 193 -6.30 6.71 1.52
N ILE A 194 -5.33 7.27 0.82
CA ILE A 194 -5.35 7.36 -0.64
C ILE A 194 -5.30 5.97 -1.31
N PRO A 195 -4.36 5.06 -0.95
CA PRO A 195 -4.26 3.77 -1.63
C PRO A 195 -5.49 2.86 -1.43
N ASP A 196 -6.12 2.90 -0.25
CA ASP A 196 -7.33 2.11 0.01
C ASP A 196 -8.63 2.79 -0.43
N ARG A 197 -8.57 4.08 -0.82
CA ARG A 197 -9.70 4.88 -1.32
C ARG A 197 -10.87 4.89 -0.33
N THR A 198 -10.57 5.09 0.94
CA THR A 198 -11.54 5.13 2.03
C THR A 198 -11.31 6.33 2.91
N MET A 199 -12.42 6.93 3.34
CA MET A 199 -12.48 7.92 4.38
C MET A 199 -13.12 7.30 5.62
N TYR A 200 -12.49 7.50 6.77
CA TYR A 200 -12.85 6.97 8.07
C TYR A 200 -13.24 8.14 8.97
N LEU A 201 -14.43 8.12 9.54
CA LEU A 201 -14.92 9.14 10.49
C LEU A 201 -14.91 8.54 11.89
N PHE A 202 -14.19 9.17 12.81
CA PHE A 202 -14.03 8.77 14.19
C PHE A 202 -14.72 9.74 15.16
N ARG A 203 -15.31 9.17 16.21
CA ARG A 203 -15.81 9.88 17.39
C ARG A 203 -15.52 9.09 18.64
N ASP A 204 -15.06 9.78 19.69
CA ASP A 204 -14.78 9.19 20.99
C ASP A 204 -13.93 7.91 20.89
N GLY A 205 -12.89 7.94 20.05
CA GLY A 205 -11.98 6.82 19.77
C GLY A 205 -12.58 5.69 18.91
N ARG A 206 -13.86 5.77 18.53
CA ARG A 206 -14.57 4.74 17.78
C ARG A 206 -14.72 5.14 16.32
N LEU A 207 -14.52 4.17 15.41
CA LEU A 207 -14.88 4.33 14.01
C LEU A 207 -16.42 4.38 13.93
N GLU A 208 -16.96 5.56 13.64
CA GLU A 208 -18.41 5.79 13.49
C GLU A 208 -18.88 5.38 12.10
N SER A 209 -18.12 5.74 11.06
CA SER A 209 -18.51 5.48 9.67
C SER A 209 -17.30 5.41 8.74
N MET A 210 -17.46 4.68 7.64
CA MET A 210 -16.47 4.59 6.58
C MET A 210 -17.12 4.80 5.21
N TYR A 211 -16.50 5.64 4.40
CA TYR A 211 -17.01 6.08 3.12
C TYR A 211 -16.01 5.74 2.01
N PRO A 212 -16.40 4.95 1.01
CA PRO A 212 -15.62 4.80 -0.20
C PRO A 212 -15.47 6.15 -0.91
N VAL A 213 -14.26 6.46 -1.38
CA VAL A 213 -13.97 7.72 -2.05
C VAL A 213 -13.33 7.52 -3.42
N ALA A 214 -13.46 8.49 -4.32
CA ALA A 214 -12.52 8.64 -5.42
C ALA A 214 -11.48 9.68 -5.06
N VAL A 215 -10.23 9.42 -5.44
CA VAL A 215 -9.10 10.33 -5.21
C VAL A 215 -8.47 10.72 -6.55
N GLY A 216 -7.46 11.56 -6.47
CA GLY A 216 -6.73 12.12 -7.58
C GLY A 216 -6.17 11.09 -8.56
N LYS A 217 -6.15 11.42 -9.85
CA LYS A 217 -5.53 10.56 -10.88
C LYS A 217 -4.03 10.41 -10.61
N PRO A 218 -3.46 9.21 -10.74
CA PRO A 218 -2.01 9.03 -10.67
C PRO A 218 -1.32 9.71 -11.86
N SER A 219 0.00 9.84 -11.77
CA SER A 219 0.81 10.29 -12.92
C SER A 219 1.01 9.12 -13.88
N PHE A 220 0.98 9.38 -15.19
CA PHE A 220 1.26 8.36 -16.19
C PHE A 220 2.26 8.91 -17.21
N LYS A 221 3.45 8.29 -17.30
CA LYS A 221 4.55 8.75 -18.16
C LYS A 221 4.83 10.25 -17.91
N ASP A 222 4.94 11.05 -18.96
CA ASP A 222 5.21 12.49 -18.92
C ASP A 222 4.00 13.34 -18.51
N LYS A 223 2.83 12.74 -18.28
CA LYS A 223 1.63 13.48 -17.85
C LYS A 223 1.63 13.61 -16.33
N LYS A 224 1.79 14.85 -15.86
CA LYS A 224 1.61 15.22 -14.46
C LYS A 224 0.22 14.78 -13.99
N GLY A 225 0.18 13.90 -12.99
CA GLY A 225 -1.06 13.43 -12.38
C GLY A 225 -1.74 14.54 -11.59
N TRP A 226 -2.96 14.23 -11.15
CA TRP A 226 -3.75 15.11 -10.30
C TRP A 226 -3.80 14.55 -8.89
N HIS A 227 -2.65 14.36 -8.25
CA HIS A 227 -2.57 13.65 -6.98
C HIS A 227 -3.39 14.37 -5.91
N THR A 228 -4.12 13.61 -5.11
CA THR A 228 -4.65 14.12 -3.84
C THR A 228 -3.46 14.34 -2.89
N PRO A 229 -3.30 15.55 -2.31
CA PRO A 229 -2.20 15.82 -1.40
C PRO A 229 -2.39 15.07 -0.08
N THR A 230 -1.27 14.72 0.57
CA THR A 230 -1.26 14.21 1.95
C THR A 230 -1.09 15.36 2.93
N GLY A 231 -1.56 15.18 4.17
CA GLY A 231 -1.37 16.14 5.25
C GLY A 231 -2.64 16.40 6.05
N ASN A 232 -2.49 17.24 7.08
CA ASN A 232 -3.57 17.62 7.96
C ASN A 232 -4.48 18.67 7.32
N PHE A 233 -5.77 18.61 7.65
CA PHE A 233 -6.77 19.60 7.24
C PHE A 233 -7.83 19.80 8.31
N ARG A 234 -8.65 20.81 8.11
CA ARG A 234 -9.92 21.00 8.81
C ARG A 234 -11.02 21.37 7.84
N ILE A 235 -12.26 21.08 8.19
CA ILE A 235 -13.42 21.54 7.42
C ILE A 235 -13.64 23.04 7.68
N VAL A 236 -13.49 23.85 6.64
CA VAL A 236 -13.60 25.32 6.73
C VAL A 236 -14.94 25.85 6.21
N ALA A 237 -15.65 25.08 5.39
CA ALA A 237 -17.00 25.43 4.94
C ALA A 237 -17.80 24.18 4.55
N LYS A 238 -19.13 24.31 4.62
CA LYS A 238 -20.10 23.32 4.17
C LYS A 238 -21.00 23.98 3.13
N LEU A 239 -21.06 23.42 1.92
CA LEU A 239 -21.81 23.96 0.78
C LEU A 239 -22.93 22.98 0.40
N ARG A 240 -24.16 23.49 0.34
CA ARG A 240 -25.33 22.79 -0.21
C ARG A 240 -25.64 23.37 -1.58
N ASN A 241 -25.88 22.50 -2.57
CA ASN A 241 -26.11 22.84 -3.97
C ASN A 241 -25.07 23.86 -4.48
N PRO A 242 -23.76 23.54 -4.43
CA PRO A 242 -22.71 24.48 -4.81
C PRO A 242 -22.74 24.80 -6.31
N VAL A 243 -22.50 26.06 -6.66
CA VAL A 243 -22.02 26.40 -8.01
C VAL A 243 -20.59 25.88 -8.13
N TRP A 244 -20.28 25.14 -9.20
CA TRP A 244 -18.91 24.73 -9.47
C TRP A 244 -18.23 25.77 -10.35
N ARG A 245 -17.37 26.59 -9.76
CA ARG A 245 -16.46 27.46 -10.52
C ARG A 245 -15.33 26.61 -11.09
N VAL A 246 -15.23 26.54 -12.41
CA VAL A 246 -14.30 25.65 -13.10
C VAL A 246 -12.88 26.20 -12.92
N PRO A 247 -11.95 25.45 -12.30
CA PRO A 247 -10.57 25.91 -12.13
C PRO A 247 -9.89 26.12 -13.48
N SER A 248 -9.00 27.12 -13.58
CA SER A 248 -8.28 27.44 -14.82
C SER A 248 -7.59 26.23 -15.44
N SER A 249 -7.02 25.33 -14.63
CA SER A 249 -6.38 24.13 -15.14
C SER A 249 -7.34 23.14 -15.82
N ILE A 250 -8.62 23.13 -15.44
CA ILE A 250 -9.67 22.34 -16.09
C ILE A 250 -10.17 23.05 -17.35
N GLN A 251 -10.23 24.38 -17.33
CA GLN A 251 -10.53 25.18 -18.52
C GLN A 251 -9.47 24.95 -19.61
N ASP A 252 -8.18 24.92 -19.24
CA ASP A 252 -7.06 24.59 -20.13
C ASP A 252 -7.20 23.17 -20.70
N GLU A 253 -7.58 22.19 -19.87
CA GLU A 253 -7.86 20.83 -20.32
C GLU A 253 -9.02 20.79 -21.33
N MET A 254 -10.14 21.47 -21.04
CA MET A 254 -11.29 21.58 -21.95
C MET A 254 -10.88 22.17 -23.31
N LYS A 255 -10.14 23.28 -23.28
CA LYS A 255 -9.61 23.95 -24.47
C LYS A 255 -8.72 23.02 -25.30
N SER A 256 -7.81 22.28 -24.64
CA SER A 256 -6.92 21.33 -25.31
C SER A 256 -7.64 20.14 -25.95
N GLN A 257 -8.84 19.80 -25.45
CA GLN A 257 -9.68 18.72 -25.95
C GLN A 257 -10.71 19.21 -26.99
N GLY A 258 -10.69 20.49 -27.37
CA GLY A 258 -11.68 21.07 -28.27
C GLY A 258 -13.11 21.08 -27.68
N ARG A 259 -13.23 21.04 -26.34
CA ARG A 259 -14.50 21.13 -25.63
C ARG A 259 -14.83 22.59 -25.32
N GLU A 260 -16.12 22.89 -25.21
CA GLU A 260 -16.58 24.18 -24.70
C GLU A 260 -15.97 24.45 -23.32
N VAL A 261 -15.36 25.64 -23.18
CA VAL A 261 -14.77 26.10 -21.92
C VAL A 261 -15.86 26.77 -21.11
N LEU A 262 -16.17 26.21 -19.94
CA LEU A 262 -17.15 26.75 -19.02
C LEU A 262 -16.43 27.46 -17.88
N ASP A 263 -16.92 28.64 -17.49
CA ASP A 263 -16.43 29.34 -16.30
C ASP A 263 -17.07 28.79 -15.02
N GLU A 264 -18.34 28.41 -15.10
CA GLU A 264 -19.08 27.83 -14.00
C GLU A 264 -20.13 26.81 -14.47
N VAL A 265 -20.47 25.89 -13.57
CA VAL A 265 -21.59 24.96 -13.74
C VAL A 265 -22.57 25.20 -12.58
N PRO A 266 -23.84 25.54 -12.86
CA PRO A 266 -24.83 25.80 -11.83
C PRO A 266 -25.16 24.52 -11.04
N PRO A 267 -25.86 24.63 -9.89
CA PRO A 267 -26.32 23.46 -9.16
C PRO A 267 -27.31 22.63 -9.99
N GLY A 268 -27.24 21.29 -9.88
CA GLY A 268 -28.11 20.37 -10.61
C GLY A 268 -27.42 19.06 -10.95
N ASP A 269 -28.10 18.18 -11.68
CA ASP A 269 -27.60 16.83 -12.02
C ASP A 269 -26.33 16.85 -12.87
N ALA A 270 -26.12 17.92 -13.66
CA ALA A 270 -24.91 18.11 -14.45
C ALA A 270 -23.70 18.57 -13.61
N ASN A 271 -23.90 19.00 -12.35
CA ASN A 271 -22.83 19.55 -11.53
C ASN A 271 -21.92 18.45 -10.98
N PRO A 272 -20.60 18.47 -11.28
CA PRO A 272 -19.69 17.41 -10.87
C PRO A 272 -19.38 17.42 -9.37
N LEU A 273 -19.73 18.48 -8.63
CA LEU A 273 -19.64 18.51 -7.18
C LEU A 273 -20.81 17.79 -6.49
N GLY A 274 -21.88 17.48 -7.21
CA GLY A 274 -23.12 16.94 -6.65
C GLY A 274 -23.84 17.94 -5.73
N ARG A 275 -24.76 17.43 -4.89
CA ARG A 275 -25.60 18.25 -4.02
C ARG A 275 -24.89 18.84 -2.80
N TYR A 276 -23.77 18.27 -2.39
CA TYR A 276 -23.10 18.62 -1.13
C TYR A 276 -21.58 18.61 -1.31
N ALA A 277 -20.92 19.60 -0.70
CA ALA A 277 -19.46 19.68 -0.63
C ALA A 277 -18.99 20.23 0.72
N LEU A 278 -17.85 19.74 1.17
CA LEU A 278 -17.11 20.22 2.33
C LEU A 278 -15.78 20.80 1.83
N ARG A 279 -15.54 22.07 2.13
CA ARG A 279 -14.27 22.72 1.81
C ARG A 279 -13.26 22.40 2.89
N THR A 280 -12.10 21.88 2.51
CA THR A 280 -10.99 21.65 3.43
C THR A 280 -10.12 22.90 3.54
N SER A 281 -9.27 22.97 4.56
CA SER A 281 -8.24 24.00 4.68
C SER A 281 -7.07 23.79 3.73
N ILE A 282 -6.98 22.66 3.02
CA ILE A 282 -5.98 22.47 1.97
C ILE A 282 -6.47 23.23 0.73
N PRO A 283 -5.70 24.20 0.21
CA PRO A 283 -6.13 25.02 -0.93
C PRO A 283 -6.56 24.18 -2.13
N GLY A 284 -7.74 24.45 -2.67
CA GLY A 284 -8.27 23.77 -3.85
C GLY A 284 -8.81 22.35 -3.61
N ILE A 285 -8.76 21.83 -2.38
CA ILE A 285 -9.23 20.47 -2.08
C ILE A 285 -10.60 20.48 -1.40
N LEU A 286 -11.55 19.82 -2.05
CA LEU A 286 -12.91 19.60 -1.57
C LEU A 286 -13.15 18.11 -1.29
N ILE A 287 -14.00 17.83 -0.31
CA ILE A 287 -14.67 16.53 -0.14
C ILE A 287 -16.10 16.73 -0.63
N HIS A 288 -16.50 16.11 -1.72
CA HIS A 288 -17.77 16.45 -2.38
C HIS A 288 -18.47 15.22 -2.98
N GLY A 289 -19.75 15.39 -3.34
CA GLY A 289 -20.51 14.37 -4.06
C GLY A 289 -20.02 14.20 -5.49
N THR A 290 -20.80 13.54 -6.36
CA THR A 290 -20.45 13.45 -7.78
C THR A 290 -21.68 13.15 -8.61
N ASN A 291 -21.73 13.68 -9.83
CA ASN A 291 -22.70 13.24 -10.84
C ASN A 291 -22.24 11.98 -11.61
N THR A 292 -21.07 11.44 -11.26
CA THR A 292 -20.52 10.19 -11.82
C THR A 292 -20.29 9.17 -10.70
N PRO A 293 -21.33 8.56 -10.12
CA PRO A 293 -21.19 7.64 -8.97
C PRO A 293 -20.27 6.45 -9.26
N ALA A 294 -20.23 5.98 -10.51
CA ALA A 294 -19.34 4.91 -10.95
C ALA A 294 -17.83 5.28 -10.92
N SER A 295 -17.49 6.53 -10.62
CA SER A 295 -16.10 7.00 -10.42
C SER A 295 -15.58 6.73 -9.00
N ILE A 296 -16.48 6.50 -8.03
CA ILE A 296 -16.13 6.24 -6.63
C ILE A 296 -15.37 4.93 -6.50
N TYR A 297 -14.46 4.88 -5.52
CA TYR A 297 -13.49 3.81 -5.33
C TYR A 297 -12.50 3.68 -6.51
N GLY A 298 -12.27 4.78 -7.23
CA GLY A 298 -11.27 4.90 -8.30
C GLY A 298 -10.33 6.11 -8.13
N PHE A 299 -9.35 6.20 -9.04
CA PHE A 299 -8.43 7.34 -9.16
C PHE A 299 -8.88 8.21 -10.33
N SER A 300 -9.85 9.10 -10.09
CA SER A 300 -10.63 9.73 -11.17
C SER A 300 -10.83 11.23 -11.03
N SER A 301 -10.42 11.82 -9.90
CA SER A 301 -10.56 13.26 -9.67
C SER A 301 -9.32 14.03 -10.10
N HIS A 302 -9.45 15.37 -10.07
CA HIS A 302 -8.36 16.31 -10.25
C HIS A 302 -7.73 16.74 -8.92
N GLY A 303 -7.71 15.84 -7.93
CA GLY A 303 -7.11 16.05 -6.61
C GLY A 303 -8.13 16.08 -5.47
N CYS A 304 -9.36 16.52 -5.74
CA CYS A 304 -10.45 16.49 -4.76
C CYS A 304 -10.87 15.06 -4.36
N ILE A 305 -11.55 14.93 -3.23
CA ILE A 305 -12.07 13.67 -2.72
C ILE A 305 -13.55 13.58 -3.08
N ARG A 306 -13.91 12.62 -3.94
CA ARG A 306 -15.32 12.38 -4.32
C ARG A 306 -15.93 11.33 -3.42
N VAL A 307 -17.17 11.52 -3.03
CA VAL A 307 -17.97 10.61 -2.20
C VAL A 307 -19.22 10.23 -2.98
N TYR A 308 -19.70 8.99 -2.80
CA TYR A 308 -20.95 8.55 -3.42
C TYR A 308 -22.12 9.46 -2.99
N PRO A 309 -23.07 9.84 -3.87
CA PRO A 309 -24.08 10.86 -3.54
C PRO A 309 -24.84 10.65 -2.23
N ASP A 310 -25.37 9.45 -2.01
CA ASP A 310 -26.11 9.11 -0.78
C ASP A 310 -25.23 9.21 0.47
N HIS A 311 -23.98 8.75 0.36
CA HIS A 311 -22.99 8.82 1.43
C HIS A 311 -22.53 10.25 1.70
N MET A 312 -22.44 11.09 0.66
CA MET A 312 -22.07 12.48 0.81
C MET A 312 -23.13 13.26 1.58
N GLU A 313 -24.40 12.98 1.35
CA GLU A 313 -25.51 13.58 2.12
C GLU A 313 -25.45 13.21 3.60
N GLN A 314 -25.19 11.93 3.90
CA GLN A 314 -24.98 11.49 5.27
C GLN A 314 -23.77 12.19 5.91
N LEU A 315 -22.60 12.11 5.27
CA LEU A 315 -21.38 12.76 5.72
C LEU A 315 -21.57 14.28 5.94
N TYR A 316 -22.31 14.94 5.05
CA TYR A 316 -22.59 16.37 5.17
C TYR A 316 -23.40 16.68 6.42
N ARG A 317 -24.28 15.79 6.89
CA ARG A 317 -25.00 15.97 8.17
C ARG A 317 -24.06 15.73 9.35
N ASP A 318 -23.28 14.67 9.29
CA ASP A 318 -22.50 14.19 10.43
C ASP A 318 -21.28 15.09 10.71
N VAL A 319 -20.62 15.60 9.67
CA VAL A 319 -19.40 16.41 9.80
C VAL A 319 -19.73 17.87 10.12
N THR A 320 -19.08 18.43 11.13
CA THR A 320 -19.25 19.84 11.54
C THR A 320 -18.09 20.72 11.07
N LEU A 321 -18.28 22.04 11.09
CA LEU A 321 -17.18 22.97 10.85
C LEU A 321 -16.06 22.75 11.87
N ARG A 322 -14.82 22.97 11.44
CA ARG A 322 -13.59 22.72 12.21
C ARG A 322 -13.29 21.26 12.55
N THR A 323 -14.10 20.30 12.09
CA THR A 323 -13.72 18.88 12.13
C THR A 323 -12.34 18.73 11.51
N SER A 324 -11.39 18.22 12.29
CA SER A 324 -10.03 17.95 11.86
C SER A 324 -9.99 16.67 11.02
N GLY A 325 -9.02 16.59 10.14
CA GLY A 325 -8.71 15.34 9.47
C GLY A 325 -7.31 15.28 8.91
N GLU A 326 -6.94 14.10 8.45
CA GLU A 326 -5.62 13.80 7.89
C GLU A 326 -5.79 12.95 6.62
N ILE A 327 -5.10 13.36 5.56
CA ILE A 327 -4.96 12.56 4.35
C ILE A 327 -3.62 11.83 4.43
N VAL A 328 -3.68 10.51 4.56
CA VAL A 328 -2.52 9.63 4.70
C VAL A 328 -2.29 8.82 3.43
N TYR A 329 -1.07 8.28 3.30
CA TYR A 329 -0.68 7.40 2.22
C TYR A 329 -0.05 6.13 2.80
N LYS A 330 -0.90 5.14 3.11
CA LYS A 330 -0.49 3.85 3.68
C LYS A 330 -0.94 2.72 2.74
N PRO A 331 -0.09 2.33 1.76
CA PRO A 331 -0.42 1.26 0.83
C PRO A 331 -0.28 -0.13 1.47
N VAL A 332 0.49 -0.25 2.55
CA VAL A 332 0.58 -1.46 3.36
C VAL A 332 0.09 -1.15 4.76
N LYS A 333 -0.80 -2.01 5.28
CA LYS A 333 -1.37 -1.90 6.63
C LYS A 333 -1.38 -3.27 7.29
N LEU A 334 -1.22 -3.30 8.60
CA LEU A 334 -1.17 -4.52 9.41
C LEU A 334 -2.19 -4.44 10.53
N ALA A 335 -2.83 -5.56 10.81
CA ALA A 335 -3.81 -5.70 11.87
C ALA A 335 -3.56 -7.00 12.63
N GLN A 336 -3.94 -7.03 13.90
CA GLN A 336 -4.04 -8.24 14.69
C GLN A 336 -5.47 -8.34 15.21
N ASN A 337 -6.07 -9.51 15.06
CA ASN A 337 -7.36 -9.82 15.68
C ASN A 337 -7.16 -10.32 17.12
N ASP A 338 -8.25 -10.32 17.90
CA ASP A 338 -8.27 -10.79 19.29
C ASP A 338 -7.75 -12.24 19.46
N ASP A 339 -7.91 -13.08 18.43
CA ASP A 339 -7.42 -14.47 18.39
C ASP A 339 -5.91 -14.60 18.09
N GLY A 340 -5.20 -13.48 17.98
CA GLY A 340 -3.77 -13.45 17.74
C GLY A 340 -3.35 -13.55 16.28
N ARG A 341 -4.29 -13.72 15.35
CA ARG A 341 -4.00 -13.75 13.91
C ARG A 341 -3.62 -12.37 13.40
N ILE A 342 -2.64 -12.37 12.51
CA ILE A 342 -2.09 -11.17 11.89
C ILE A 342 -2.53 -11.11 10.44
N PHE A 343 -3.05 -9.96 10.04
CA PHE A 343 -3.53 -9.69 8.70
C PHE A 343 -2.73 -8.57 8.07
N LEU A 344 -2.45 -8.71 6.78
CA LEU A 344 -1.79 -7.70 5.98
C LEU A 344 -2.74 -7.27 4.85
N GLU A 345 -2.90 -5.96 4.66
CA GLU A 345 -3.61 -5.40 3.53
C GLU A 345 -2.63 -4.61 2.67
N VAL A 346 -2.52 -4.99 1.39
CA VAL A 346 -1.62 -4.34 0.43
C VAL A 346 -2.39 -3.79 -0.76
N HIS A 347 -2.17 -2.50 -1.04
CA HIS A 347 -2.66 -1.79 -2.21
C HIS A 347 -1.51 -1.42 -3.16
N PRO A 348 -1.79 -1.16 -4.44
CA PRO A 348 -0.82 -0.59 -5.35
C PRO A 348 -0.30 0.78 -4.87
N ASP A 349 1.00 1.05 -5.08
CA ASP A 349 1.62 2.35 -4.86
C ASP A 349 1.30 3.31 -6.01
N VAL A 350 0.06 3.79 -6.06
CA VAL A 350 -0.49 4.54 -7.20
C VAL A 350 0.17 5.90 -7.47
N TYR A 351 0.80 6.51 -6.48
CA TYR A 351 1.49 7.79 -6.59
C TYR A 351 3.02 7.65 -6.49
N ASP A 352 3.56 6.43 -6.52
CA ASP A 352 5.00 6.14 -6.44
C ASP A 352 5.69 6.78 -5.21
N LYS A 353 5.01 6.78 -4.06
CA LYS A 353 5.54 7.38 -2.83
C LYS A 353 6.42 6.44 -2.03
N VAL A 354 6.23 5.14 -2.18
CA VAL A 354 6.91 4.09 -1.40
C VAL A 354 7.95 3.37 -2.25
N LYS A 355 7.75 3.28 -3.57
CA LYS A 355 8.62 2.69 -4.60
C LYS A 355 8.80 1.17 -4.52
N ASN A 356 8.89 0.61 -3.30
CA ASN A 356 9.01 -0.81 -3.06
C ASN A 356 8.06 -1.27 -1.95
N LEU A 357 6.98 -1.96 -2.35
CA LEU A 357 5.94 -2.46 -1.43
C LEU A 357 6.43 -3.60 -0.52
N GLU A 358 7.50 -4.30 -0.89
CA GLU A 358 8.06 -5.41 -0.10
C GLU A 358 8.85 -4.84 1.08
N VAL A 359 9.69 -3.83 0.79
CA VAL A 359 10.39 -3.05 1.81
C VAL A 359 9.39 -2.39 2.76
N GLU A 360 8.27 -1.88 2.23
CA GLU A 360 7.22 -1.28 3.05
C GLU A 360 6.48 -2.29 3.92
N ALA A 361 6.10 -3.43 3.37
CA ALA A 361 5.50 -4.51 4.15
C ALA A 361 6.43 -4.96 5.26
N TRP A 362 7.72 -5.05 4.96
CA TRP A 362 8.73 -5.36 5.96
C TRP A 362 8.80 -4.31 7.07
N LYS A 363 8.85 -3.02 6.73
CA LYS A 363 8.87 -1.92 7.70
C LYS A 363 7.64 -1.95 8.61
N VAL A 364 6.46 -2.12 8.02
CA VAL A 364 5.19 -2.17 8.77
C VAL A 364 5.19 -3.36 9.72
N ILE A 365 5.54 -4.56 9.25
CA ILE A 365 5.55 -5.78 10.08
C ILE A 365 6.57 -5.68 11.22
N THR A 366 7.75 -5.16 10.96
CA THR A 366 8.81 -5.09 11.98
C THR A 366 8.63 -3.94 12.95
N GLY A 367 8.12 -2.80 12.49
CA GLY A 367 7.71 -1.70 13.37
C GLY A 367 6.61 -2.09 14.34
N ASN A 368 5.76 -3.06 13.97
CA ASN A 368 4.72 -3.63 14.84
C ASN A 368 5.17 -4.90 15.59
N ASN A 369 6.49 -5.16 15.68
CA ASN A 369 7.05 -6.34 16.36
C ASN A 369 6.46 -7.70 15.92
N ALA A 370 5.91 -7.77 14.70
CA ALA A 370 5.20 -8.94 14.19
C ALA A 370 6.09 -9.93 13.43
N ASN A 371 7.37 -9.61 13.20
CA ASN A 371 8.30 -10.40 12.37
C ASN A 371 8.34 -11.89 12.72
N GLY A 372 8.32 -12.26 14.00
CA GLY A 372 8.35 -13.66 14.44
C GLY A 372 7.00 -14.38 14.38
N ARG A 373 5.92 -13.69 14.01
CA ARG A 373 4.52 -14.14 14.09
C ARG A 373 3.83 -14.22 12.74
N VAL A 374 4.53 -13.84 11.66
CA VAL A 374 3.99 -13.85 10.31
C VAL A 374 4.70 -14.87 9.41
N ASP A 375 4.03 -15.31 8.36
CA ASP A 375 4.51 -16.16 7.27
C ASP A 375 4.81 -15.29 5.99
N TRP A 376 6.07 -15.13 5.51
CA TRP A 376 6.38 -14.20 4.39
C TRP A 376 5.89 -14.83 3.12
N ALA A 377 5.51 -16.10 3.13
CA ALA A 377 4.81 -16.68 2.00
C ALA A 377 3.54 -15.95 1.75
N LYS A 378 2.79 -15.82 2.83
CA LYS A 378 1.51 -15.17 2.83
C LYS A 378 1.70 -13.66 2.68
N VAL A 379 2.65 -13.04 3.39
CA VAL A 379 2.94 -11.60 3.25
C VAL A 379 3.22 -11.27 1.80
N MET A 380 4.13 -12.01 1.19
CA MET A 380 4.57 -11.62 -0.11
C MET A 380 3.60 -12.06 -1.20
N LYS A 381 2.85 -13.14 -1.01
CA LYS A 381 1.65 -13.41 -1.83
C LYS A 381 0.71 -12.21 -1.79
N ALA A 382 0.45 -11.62 -0.63
CA ALA A 382 -0.36 -10.40 -0.50
C ALA A 382 0.30 -9.19 -1.19
N VAL A 383 1.62 -9.00 -1.06
CA VAL A 383 2.39 -7.92 -1.72
C VAL A 383 2.36 -8.02 -3.25
N ASN A 384 2.35 -9.23 -3.81
CA ASN A 384 2.22 -9.42 -5.26
C ASN A 384 0.79 -9.28 -5.73
N ALA A 385 -0.16 -9.84 -4.98
CA ALA A 385 -1.57 -9.80 -5.32
C ALA A 385 -2.10 -8.36 -5.30
N ARG A 386 -1.63 -7.54 -4.33
CA ARG A 386 -2.07 -6.14 -4.11
C ARG A 386 -3.58 -6.05 -4.16
N SER A 387 -4.22 -7.03 -3.52
CA SER A 387 -5.64 -7.30 -3.66
C SER A 387 -6.51 -6.21 -3.03
N GLY A 388 -5.90 -5.40 -2.15
CA GLY A 388 -6.57 -4.41 -1.32
C GLY A 388 -7.54 -5.02 -0.31
N MET A 389 -7.40 -6.32 -0.02
CA MET A 389 -8.16 -7.01 1.04
C MET A 389 -7.19 -7.43 2.15
N PRO A 390 -7.64 -7.46 3.41
CA PRO A 390 -6.89 -8.08 4.49
C PRO A 390 -6.69 -9.57 4.22
N GLU A 391 -5.43 -10.01 4.16
CA GLU A 391 -5.04 -11.40 3.99
C GLU A 391 -4.37 -11.90 5.27
N ASP A 392 -4.77 -13.08 5.76
CA ASP A 392 -4.16 -13.71 6.94
C ASP A 392 -2.72 -14.09 6.60
N VAL A 393 -1.78 -13.47 7.30
CA VAL A 393 -0.34 -13.69 7.16
C VAL A 393 0.26 -14.34 8.40
N THR A 394 -0.56 -14.90 9.29
CA THR A 394 -0.08 -15.51 10.53
C THR A 394 0.82 -16.71 10.23
N LEU A 395 1.93 -16.80 10.97
CA LEU A 395 2.80 -17.97 11.00
C LEU A 395 2.01 -19.11 11.64
N GLY A 396 1.77 -20.19 10.89
CA GLY A 396 1.04 -21.35 11.41
C GLY A 396 1.78 -22.02 12.57
N PRO A 397 1.08 -22.81 13.42
CA PRO A 397 1.76 -23.66 14.39
C PRO A 397 2.72 -24.59 13.62
N ARG A 398 4.00 -24.65 14.04
CA ARG A 398 4.95 -25.62 13.49
C ARG A 398 4.34 -27.00 13.70
N THR A 399 3.97 -27.70 12.64
CA THR A 399 3.49 -29.07 12.78
C THR A 399 4.61 -29.92 13.37
N HIS A 400 4.31 -30.71 14.41
CA HIS A 400 5.27 -31.57 15.12
C HIS A 400 6.14 -32.44 14.18
N SER A 401 5.65 -32.73 12.97
CA SER A 401 6.36 -33.43 11.90
C SER A 401 7.69 -32.77 11.48
N GLN A 402 7.82 -31.43 11.53
CA GLN A 402 9.07 -30.75 11.17
C GLN A 402 10.09 -30.74 12.32
N ALA A 403 9.62 -30.85 13.58
CA ALA A 403 10.50 -30.95 14.74
C ALA A 403 11.13 -32.35 14.83
N GLU A 404 10.35 -33.42 14.58
CA GLU A 404 10.84 -34.80 14.61
C GLU A 404 11.88 -35.09 13.52
N LYS A 405 11.75 -34.46 12.34
CA LYS A 405 12.72 -34.63 11.24
C LYS A 405 14.11 -34.05 11.58
N ILE A 406 14.14 -33.00 12.41
CA ILE A 406 15.38 -32.40 12.92
C ILE A 406 15.96 -33.27 14.04
N THR A 407 15.12 -33.88 14.89
CA THR A 407 15.59 -34.79 15.94
C THR A 407 16.09 -36.13 15.39
N SER A 408 15.52 -36.63 14.27
CA SER A 408 15.99 -37.87 13.62
C SER A 408 17.30 -37.70 12.84
N LEU A 409 17.69 -36.47 12.51
CA LEU A 409 18.94 -36.15 11.83
C LEU A 409 20.07 -35.77 12.80
N ALA A 410 19.75 -35.38 14.03
CA ALA A 410 20.73 -35.13 15.10
C ALA A 410 21.10 -36.39 15.91
N GLY A 411 20.48 -37.53 15.61
CA GLY A 411 20.68 -38.81 16.30
C GLY A 411 21.23 -39.95 15.42
N LYS A 412 21.91 -39.65 14.31
CA LYS A 412 22.65 -40.64 13.50
C LYS A 412 24.08 -40.20 13.26
#